data_AF-A0A511T657-F1
#
_entry.id   AF-A0A511T657-F1
#
_cell.length_a   1.000
_cell.length_b   1.000
_cell.length_c   1.000
_cell.angle_alpha   90.00
_cell.angle_beta   90.00
_cell.angle_gamma   90.00
#
_symmetry.space_group_name_H-M   'P 1'
#
loop_
_entity.id
_entity.type
_entity.pdbx_description
1 polymer ?
#
loop_
_entity_poly.entity_id
_entity_poly.type
_entity_poly.pdbx_seq_one_letter_code
_entity_poly.pdbx_strand_id
1 'polypeptide(L)'
;MTVPARPPPSFPPRRGSGFLASFGHAWAGLIHTVVHQRNMRLHLISAVLVGLVGSGIPLGLAEKVTLIFCVLLIFFAEILNSALEHLVDLAVQQFDEKARLTKDAAAAGVLVLALGTVVIFAAILVHNWETVRTSTDAIVRQVALGLPLTACVVVLVLPQRRPVGVDVGAFVAGGVLLAFLAQYTASTVFTAMTAGLLFVAGSAAYTRRREAGSPGAPAGDSAVNRT
;
A
#
# COMPACT_ATOMS: atom_id res chain seq x y z
N MET A 1 34.41 41.69 -14.66
CA MET A 1 34.64 40.55 -13.76
C MET A 1 33.61 39.49 -14.08
N THR A 2 33.99 38.43 -14.80
CA THR A 2 33.13 37.27 -15.05
C THR A 2 33.25 36.33 -13.86
N VAL A 3 32.19 36.20 -13.07
CA VAL A 3 32.15 35.19 -12.00
C VAL A 3 32.21 33.82 -12.67
N PRO A 4 33.24 32.98 -12.40
CA PRO A 4 33.28 31.64 -12.96
C PRO A 4 32.05 30.87 -12.45
N ALA A 5 31.25 30.35 -13.36
CA ALA A 5 30.09 29.53 -13.03
C ALA A 5 30.54 28.34 -12.18
N ARG A 6 29.98 28.19 -10.98
CA ARG A 6 30.24 27.01 -10.16
C ARG A 6 29.80 25.77 -10.95
N PRO A 7 30.63 24.72 -11.03
CA PRO A 7 30.21 23.47 -11.64
C PRO A 7 28.95 22.97 -10.91
N PRO A 8 27.98 22.39 -11.63
CA PRO A 8 26.80 21.82 -11.00
C PRO A 8 27.23 20.82 -9.91
N PRO A 9 26.52 20.75 -8.78
CA PRO A 9 26.84 19.79 -7.72
C PRO A 9 26.92 18.38 -8.33
N SER A 10 27.98 17.64 -8.00
CA SER A 10 28.14 16.27 -8.47
C SER A 10 26.99 15.44 -7.92
N PHE A 11 26.21 14.82 -8.80
CA PHE A 11 25.23 13.83 -8.38
C PHE A 11 25.98 12.73 -7.61
N PRO A 12 25.54 12.35 -6.40
CA PRO A 12 26.17 11.26 -5.68
C PRO A 12 26.17 10.03 -6.59
N PRO A 13 27.30 9.30 -6.70
CA PRO A 13 27.36 8.12 -7.54
C PRO A 13 26.23 7.16 -7.15
N ARG A 14 25.45 6.67 -8.12
CA ARG A 14 24.41 5.65 -7.87
C ARG A 14 25.09 4.47 -7.19
N ARG A 15 24.80 4.23 -5.91
CA ARG A 15 25.35 3.10 -5.15
C ARG A 15 24.86 1.78 -5.77
N GLY A 16 25.81 1.02 -6.33
CA GLY A 16 25.68 -0.36 -6.77
C GLY A 16 25.02 -0.54 -8.15
N SER A 17 25.75 -1.10 -9.12
CA SER A 17 25.26 -1.42 -10.48
C SER A 17 24.72 -2.86 -10.62
N GLY A 18 24.27 -3.48 -9.53
CA GLY A 18 23.80 -4.88 -9.51
C GLY A 18 22.28 -5.04 -9.42
N PHE A 19 21.77 -6.18 -9.91
CA PHE A 19 20.36 -6.56 -9.81
C PHE A 19 19.78 -6.41 -8.39
N LEU A 20 20.53 -6.84 -7.38
CA LEU A 20 20.15 -6.74 -5.96
C LEU A 20 20.04 -5.28 -5.48
N ALA A 21 20.90 -4.39 -5.99
CA ALA A 21 20.83 -2.97 -5.66
C ALA A 21 19.57 -2.34 -6.27
N SER A 22 19.28 -2.62 -7.55
CA SER A 22 18.06 -2.17 -8.22
C SER A 22 16.79 -2.65 -7.52
N PHE A 23 16.75 -3.91 -7.07
CA PHE A 23 15.65 -4.43 -6.29
C PHE A 23 15.51 -3.71 -4.94
N GLY A 24 16.62 -3.47 -4.24
CA GLY A 24 16.64 -2.70 -3.00
C GLY A 24 16.09 -1.27 -3.16
N HIS A 25 16.46 -0.60 -4.26
CA HIS A 25 15.92 0.72 -4.60
C HIS A 25 14.42 0.70 -4.88
N ALA A 26 13.94 -0.30 -5.64
CA ALA A 26 12.52 -0.48 -5.92
C ALA A 26 11.71 -0.78 -4.64
N TRP A 27 12.24 -1.64 -3.77
CA TRP A 27 11.64 -1.94 -2.47
C TRP A 27 11.57 -0.72 -1.57
N ALA A 28 12.66 0.06 -1.47
CA ALA A 28 12.67 1.31 -0.73
C ALA A 28 11.62 2.30 -1.27
N GLY A 29 11.48 2.40 -2.59
CA GLY A 29 10.43 3.20 -3.23
C GLY A 29 9.02 2.76 -2.86
N LEU A 30 8.72 1.46 -2.92
CA LEU A 30 7.42 0.91 -2.52
C LEU A 30 7.11 1.24 -1.05
N ILE A 31 8.04 0.96 -0.14
CA ILE A 31 7.84 1.21 1.29
C ILE A 31 7.70 2.70 1.57
N HIS A 32 8.48 3.56 0.91
CA HIS A 32 8.36 5.01 1.04
C HIS A 32 6.96 5.49 0.65
N THR A 33 6.41 5.02 -0.46
CA THR A 33 5.04 5.36 -0.89
C THR A 33 4.00 4.90 0.14
N VAL A 34 4.11 3.69 0.69
CA VAL A 34 3.19 3.20 1.75
C VAL A 34 3.30 4.04 3.04
N VAL A 35 4.49 4.50 3.40
CA VAL A 35 4.69 5.30 4.60
C VAL A 35 4.04 6.68 4.46
N HIS A 36 4.27 7.35 3.33
CA HIS A 36 3.94 8.77 3.15
C HIS A 36 2.55 9.01 2.53
N GLN A 37 2.09 8.14 1.63
CA GLN A 37 0.88 8.39 0.85
C GLN A 37 -0.37 7.79 1.50
N ARG A 38 -1.35 8.63 1.82
CA ARG A 38 -2.60 8.20 2.48
C ARG A 38 -3.40 7.22 1.61
N ASN A 39 -3.50 7.48 0.32
CA ASN A 39 -4.27 6.66 -0.61
C ASN A 39 -3.63 5.27 -0.76
N MET A 40 -2.31 5.19 -0.88
CA MET A 40 -1.58 3.92 -0.87
C MET A 40 -1.90 3.06 0.37
N ARG A 41 -1.96 3.68 1.55
CA ARG A 41 -2.35 2.99 2.80
C ARG A 41 -3.75 2.41 2.74
N LEU A 42 -4.70 3.17 2.20
CA LEU A 42 -6.08 2.71 2.01
C LEU A 42 -6.15 1.56 1.01
N HIS A 43 -5.44 1.66 -0.12
CA HIS A 43 -5.36 0.58 -1.10
C HIS A 43 -4.74 -0.69 -0.52
N LEU A 44 -3.71 -0.59 0.34
CA LEU A 44 -3.13 -1.72 1.05
C LEU A 44 -4.16 -2.40 1.96
N ILE A 45 -4.91 -1.64 2.75
CA ILE A 45 -5.97 -2.17 3.61
C ILE A 45 -7.06 -2.85 2.78
N SER A 46 -7.51 -2.21 1.69
CA SER A 46 -8.50 -2.79 0.77
C SER A 46 -8.00 -4.08 0.13
N ALA A 47 -6.72 -4.14 -0.27
CA ALA A 47 -6.11 -5.35 -0.83
C ALA A 47 -6.06 -6.51 0.19
N VAL A 48 -5.80 -6.22 1.47
CA VAL A 48 -5.88 -7.22 2.55
C VAL A 48 -7.31 -7.73 2.70
N LEU A 49 -8.31 -6.87 2.67
CA LEU A 49 -9.72 -7.28 2.72
C LEU A 49 -10.11 -8.16 1.52
N VAL A 50 -9.69 -7.81 0.31
CA VAL A 50 -9.90 -8.63 -0.90
C VAL A 50 -9.22 -9.99 -0.75
N GLY A 51 -7.98 -10.03 -0.27
CA GLY A 51 -7.27 -11.28 -0.01
C GLY A 51 -7.96 -12.14 1.04
N LEU A 52 -8.48 -11.55 2.12
CA LEU A 52 -9.24 -12.28 3.14
C LEU A 52 -10.51 -12.87 2.57
N VAL A 53 -11.38 -12.08 1.94
CA VAL A 53 -12.64 -12.58 1.37
C VAL A 53 -12.40 -13.60 0.25
N GLY A 54 -11.45 -13.31 -0.64
CA GLY A 54 -11.09 -14.20 -1.74
C GLY A 54 -10.50 -15.54 -1.26
N SER A 55 -9.89 -15.57 -0.07
CA SER A 55 -9.34 -16.80 0.50
C SER A 55 -10.43 -17.81 0.91
N GLY A 56 -11.69 -17.41 1.04
CA GLY A 56 -12.79 -18.25 1.59
C GLY A 56 -13.79 -18.69 0.57
N ILE A 57 -13.72 -18.09 -0.60
CA ILE A 57 -14.54 -18.45 -1.74
C ILE A 57 -13.69 -19.32 -2.65
N PRO A 58 -14.12 -20.55 -2.99
CA PRO A 58 -13.41 -21.41 -3.93
C PRO A 58 -13.58 -20.90 -5.37
N LEU A 59 -12.99 -19.75 -5.67
CA LEU A 59 -12.99 -19.14 -7.01
C LEU A 59 -12.14 -19.95 -7.99
N GLY A 60 -12.47 -19.87 -9.28
CA GLY A 60 -11.63 -20.39 -10.34
C GLY A 60 -10.30 -19.64 -10.49
N LEU A 61 -9.40 -20.20 -11.29
CA LEU A 61 -8.08 -19.60 -11.52
C LEU A 61 -8.18 -18.24 -12.21
N ALA A 62 -9.10 -18.11 -13.17
CA ALA A 62 -9.30 -16.87 -13.92
C ALA A 62 -9.73 -15.73 -12.99
N GLU A 63 -10.72 -15.94 -12.13
CA GLU A 63 -11.18 -14.91 -11.20
C GLU A 63 -10.11 -14.52 -10.19
N LYS A 64 -9.35 -15.51 -9.68
CA LYS A 64 -8.20 -15.27 -8.79
C LYS A 64 -7.16 -14.36 -9.45
N VAL A 65 -6.72 -14.71 -10.65
CA VAL A 65 -5.72 -13.94 -11.40
C VAL A 65 -6.22 -12.54 -11.72
N THR A 66 -7.48 -12.40 -12.16
CA THR A 66 -8.09 -11.10 -12.45
C THR A 66 -8.11 -10.20 -11.22
N LEU A 67 -8.52 -10.70 -10.04
CA LEU A 67 -8.55 -9.89 -8.81
C LEU A 67 -7.16 -9.48 -8.35
N ILE A 68 -6.19 -10.39 -8.40
CA ILE A 68 -4.79 -10.09 -8.06
C ILE A 68 -4.26 -9.02 -9.02
N PHE A 69 -4.53 -9.15 -10.32
CA PHE A 69 -4.10 -8.18 -11.32
C PHE A 69 -4.72 -6.80 -11.08
N CYS A 70 -6.00 -6.72 -10.73
CA CYS A 70 -6.65 -5.45 -10.38
C CYS A 70 -5.98 -4.76 -9.17
N VAL A 71 -5.69 -5.53 -8.11
CA VAL A 71 -4.98 -5.02 -6.92
C VAL A 71 -3.59 -4.48 -7.29
N LEU A 72 -2.82 -5.23 -8.08
CA LEU A 72 -1.49 -4.83 -8.53
C LEU A 72 -1.54 -3.59 -9.42
N LEU A 73 -2.53 -3.49 -10.30
CA LEU A 73 -2.70 -2.36 -11.21
C LEU A 73 -3.06 -1.08 -10.46
N ILE A 74 -3.91 -1.15 -9.43
CA ILE A 74 -4.20 -0.02 -8.55
C ILE A 74 -2.93 0.43 -7.81
N PHE A 75 -2.15 -0.50 -7.26
CA PHE A 75 -0.90 -0.14 -6.58
C PHE A 75 0.08 0.53 -7.53
N PHE A 76 0.23 -0.01 -8.73
CA PHE A 76 1.07 0.57 -9.77
C PHE A 76 0.61 2.00 -10.12
N ALA A 77 -0.69 2.19 -10.35
CA ALA A 77 -1.25 3.49 -10.70
C ALA A 77 -1.08 4.51 -9.57
N GLU A 78 -1.25 4.10 -8.31
CA GLU A 78 -1.04 4.98 -7.16
C GLU A 78 0.44 5.38 -7.00
N ILE A 79 1.38 4.44 -7.20
CA ILE A 79 2.83 4.74 -7.21
C ILE A 79 3.16 5.73 -8.32
N LEU A 80 2.60 5.52 -9.52
CA LEU A 80 2.82 6.41 -10.66
C LEU A 80 2.21 7.80 -10.41
N ASN A 81 1.02 7.86 -9.83
CA ASN A 81 0.36 9.10 -9.43
C ASN A 81 1.25 9.91 -8.47
N SER A 82 1.75 9.29 -7.40
CA SER A 82 2.67 9.96 -6.47
C SER A 82 4.00 10.36 -7.13
N ALA A 83 4.53 9.55 -8.05
CA ALA A 83 5.74 9.90 -8.79
C ALA A 83 5.53 11.11 -9.72
N LEU A 84 4.39 11.18 -10.40
CA LEU A 84 3.99 12.32 -11.22
C LEU A 84 3.77 13.58 -10.38
N GLU A 85 3.16 13.44 -9.20
CA GLU A 85 2.99 14.55 -8.27
C GLU A 85 4.33 15.16 -7.87
N HIS A 86 5.30 14.34 -7.46
CA HIS A 86 6.66 14.81 -7.14
C HIS A 86 7.38 15.41 -8.35
N LEU A 87 7.18 14.87 -9.56
CA LEU A 87 7.77 15.41 -10.78
C LEU A 87 7.21 16.81 -11.09
N VAL A 88 5.90 16.99 -10.96
CA VAL A 88 5.24 18.30 -11.16
C VAL A 88 5.71 19.29 -10.09
N ASP A 89 5.81 18.87 -8.82
CA ASP A 89 6.30 19.71 -7.72
C ASP A 89 7.77 20.11 -7.88
N LEU A 90 8.57 19.28 -8.54
CA LEU A 90 9.95 19.64 -8.89
C LEU A 90 9.98 20.71 -10.00
N ALA A 91 9.12 20.58 -11.01
CA ALA A 91 9.12 21.44 -12.20
C ALA A 91 8.42 22.79 -11.97
N VAL A 92 7.40 22.84 -11.11
CA VAL A 92 6.50 23.97 -10.96
C VAL A 92 6.45 24.41 -9.49
N GLN A 93 7.04 25.57 -9.18
CA GLN A 93 7.15 26.11 -7.81
C GLN A 93 6.10 27.18 -7.48
N GLN A 94 5.35 27.64 -8.48
CA GLN A 94 4.27 28.62 -8.35
C GLN A 94 3.00 28.06 -8.97
N PHE A 95 1.82 28.57 -8.58
CA PHE A 95 0.57 28.06 -9.12
C PHE A 95 0.55 28.13 -10.66
N ASP A 96 0.28 26.98 -11.30
CA ASP A 96 0.11 26.84 -12.75
C ASP A 96 -1.11 25.94 -13.02
N GLU A 97 -2.00 26.41 -13.87
CA GLU A 97 -3.24 25.71 -14.19
C GLU A 97 -2.99 24.34 -14.85
N LYS A 98 -1.97 24.21 -15.69
CA LYS A 98 -1.62 22.94 -16.35
C LYS A 98 -1.05 21.94 -15.36
N ALA A 99 -0.30 22.42 -14.37
CA ALA A 99 0.20 21.58 -13.27
C ALA A 99 -0.96 21.00 -12.45
N ARG A 100 -1.97 21.84 -12.13
CA ARG A 100 -3.20 21.39 -11.48
C ARG A 100 -3.92 20.32 -12.30
N LEU A 101 -4.19 20.60 -13.57
CA LEU A 101 -4.89 19.66 -14.47
C LEU A 101 -4.14 18.33 -14.64
N THR A 102 -2.80 18.36 -14.62
CA THR A 102 -1.96 17.15 -14.73
C THR A 102 -2.09 16.28 -13.49
N LYS A 103 -2.04 16.87 -12.29
CA LYS A 103 -2.25 16.15 -11.03
C LYS A 103 -3.68 15.59 -10.95
N ASP A 104 -4.67 16.38 -11.33
CA ASP A 104 -6.07 15.95 -11.34
C ASP A 104 -6.29 14.77 -12.31
N ALA A 105 -5.66 14.81 -13.50
CA ALA A 105 -5.74 13.72 -14.47
C ALA A 105 -5.08 12.42 -13.96
N ALA A 106 -3.94 12.52 -13.27
CA ALA A 106 -3.28 11.36 -12.67
C ALA A 106 -4.15 10.73 -11.57
N ALA A 107 -4.73 11.55 -10.69
CA ALA A 107 -5.66 11.10 -9.66
C ALA A 107 -6.94 10.48 -10.26
N ALA A 108 -7.47 11.06 -11.35
CA ALA A 108 -8.61 10.51 -12.07
C ALA A 108 -8.32 9.11 -12.65
N GLY A 109 -7.09 8.86 -13.12
CA GLY A 109 -6.67 7.54 -13.58
C GLY A 109 -6.76 6.47 -12.48
N VAL A 110 -6.30 6.78 -11.27
CA VAL A 110 -6.43 5.88 -10.11
C VAL A 110 -7.90 5.63 -9.77
N LEU A 111 -8.73 6.69 -9.79
CA LEU A 111 -10.16 6.57 -9.51
C LEU A 111 -10.87 5.65 -10.52
N VAL A 112 -10.58 5.79 -11.81
CA VAL A 112 -11.16 4.93 -12.86
C VAL A 112 -10.78 3.47 -12.64
N LEU A 113 -9.52 3.19 -12.29
CA LEU A 113 -9.08 1.83 -11.97
C LEU A 113 -9.75 1.27 -10.71
N ALA A 114 -9.94 2.09 -9.67
CA ALA A 114 -10.65 1.70 -8.47
C ALA A 114 -12.12 1.34 -8.77
N LEU A 115 -12.82 2.17 -9.55
CA LEU A 115 -14.19 1.92 -9.98
C LEU A 115 -14.29 0.65 -10.85
N GLY A 116 -13.41 0.50 -11.83
CA GLY A 116 -13.35 -0.70 -12.68
C GLY A 116 -13.13 -1.97 -11.87
N THR A 117 -12.26 -1.91 -10.85
CA THR A 117 -12.01 -3.05 -9.95
C THR A 117 -13.25 -3.42 -9.15
N VAL A 118 -14.03 -2.44 -8.67
CA VAL A 118 -15.31 -2.71 -7.98
C VAL A 118 -16.30 -3.39 -8.92
N VAL A 119 -16.40 -2.93 -10.18
CA VAL A 119 -17.28 -3.55 -11.19
C VAL A 119 -16.86 -4.99 -11.48
N ILE A 120 -15.55 -5.24 -11.67
CA ILE A 120 -15.01 -6.58 -11.89
C ILE A 120 -15.29 -7.50 -10.70
N PHE A 121 -15.07 -7.01 -9.47
CA PHE A 121 -15.36 -7.76 -8.25
C PHE A 121 -16.85 -8.11 -8.15
N ALA A 122 -17.74 -7.15 -8.41
CA ALA A 122 -19.18 -7.39 -8.44
C ALA A 122 -19.59 -8.41 -9.50
N ALA A 123 -19.01 -8.33 -10.71
CA ALA A 123 -19.27 -9.30 -11.78
C ALA A 123 -18.84 -10.72 -11.37
N ILE A 124 -17.67 -10.87 -10.73
CA ILE A 124 -17.20 -12.16 -10.21
C ILE A 124 -18.16 -12.71 -9.14
N LEU A 125 -18.63 -11.87 -8.23
CA LEU A 125 -19.60 -12.27 -7.19
C LEU A 125 -20.94 -12.70 -7.77
N VAL A 126 -21.47 -11.96 -8.75
CA VAL A 126 -22.74 -12.30 -9.41
C VAL A 126 -22.60 -13.59 -10.20
N HIS A 127 -21.50 -13.77 -10.92
CA HIS A 127 -21.24 -15.01 -11.67
C HIS A 127 -21.12 -16.23 -10.74
N ASN A 128 -20.47 -16.08 -9.59
CA ASN A 128 -20.24 -17.14 -8.61
C ASN A 128 -21.28 -17.16 -7.47
N TRP A 129 -22.49 -16.62 -7.69
CA TRP A 129 -23.47 -16.39 -6.62
C TRP A 129 -23.90 -17.66 -5.88
N GLU A 130 -23.97 -18.81 -6.56
CA GLU A 130 -24.25 -20.08 -5.92
C GLU A 130 -23.11 -20.49 -4.97
N THR A 131 -21.87 -20.48 -5.47
CA THR A 131 -20.65 -20.78 -4.71
C THR A 131 -20.51 -19.90 -3.48
N VAL A 132 -20.84 -18.61 -3.60
CA VAL A 132 -20.81 -17.66 -2.49
C VAL A 132 -21.84 -18.03 -1.42
N ARG A 133 -23.08 -18.39 -1.81
CA ARG A 133 -24.14 -18.77 -0.86
C ARG A 133 -23.84 -20.08 -0.14
N THR A 134 -23.28 -21.06 -0.84
CA THR A 134 -22.90 -22.36 -0.23
C THR A 134 -21.68 -22.24 0.68
N SER A 135 -20.81 -21.26 0.44
CA SER A 135 -19.60 -21.00 1.24
C SER A 135 -19.83 -20.02 2.39
N THR A 136 -21.07 -19.73 2.78
CA THR A 136 -21.39 -18.69 3.80
C THR A 136 -20.65 -18.92 5.12
N ASP A 137 -20.58 -20.15 5.63
CA ASP A 137 -19.90 -20.46 6.89
C ASP A 137 -18.38 -20.20 6.81
N ALA A 138 -17.78 -20.53 5.66
CA ALA A 138 -16.36 -20.25 5.42
C ALA A 138 -16.11 -18.74 5.34
N ILE A 139 -16.98 -18.00 4.66
CA ILE A 139 -16.91 -16.54 4.55
C ILE A 139 -17.06 -15.90 5.94
N VAL A 140 -18.06 -16.30 6.74
CA VAL A 140 -18.28 -15.77 8.09
C VAL A 140 -17.07 -16.02 8.98
N ARG A 141 -16.51 -17.23 8.97
CA ARG A 141 -15.29 -17.55 9.73
C ARG A 141 -14.13 -16.66 9.30
N GLN A 142 -13.94 -16.48 8.00
CA GLN A 142 -12.85 -15.66 7.48
C GLN A 142 -13.04 -14.17 7.72
N VAL A 143 -14.27 -13.66 7.72
CA VAL A 143 -14.55 -12.28 8.12
C VAL A 143 -14.32 -12.12 9.63
N ALA A 144 -14.80 -13.06 10.46
CA ALA A 144 -14.65 -12.99 11.91
C ALA A 144 -13.17 -13.00 12.34
N LEU A 145 -12.34 -13.86 11.75
CA LEU A 145 -10.89 -13.92 12.00
C LEU A 145 -10.10 -12.89 11.18
N GLY A 146 -10.67 -12.43 10.06
CA GLY A 146 -10.07 -11.44 9.18
C GLY A 146 -10.14 -10.04 9.75
N LEU A 147 -11.23 -9.66 10.42
CA LEU A 147 -11.38 -8.36 11.08
C LEU A 147 -10.24 -8.02 12.07
N PRO A 148 -9.87 -8.89 13.03
CA PRO A 148 -8.74 -8.61 13.91
C PRO A 148 -7.40 -8.59 13.16
N LEU A 149 -7.24 -9.37 12.09
CA LEU A 149 -6.05 -9.31 11.23
C LEU A 149 -5.98 -7.97 10.50
N THR A 150 -7.08 -7.51 9.91
CA THR A 150 -7.17 -6.20 9.27
C THR A 150 -6.91 -5.10 10.29
N ALA A 151 -7.41 -5.20 11.52
CA ALA A 151 -7.11 -4.25 12.58
C ALA A 151 -5.60 -4.20 12.87
N CYS A 152 -4.91 -5.34 12.90
CA CYS A 152 -3.45 -5.38 13.03
C CYS A 152 -2.74 -4.67 11.86
N VAL A 153 -3.18 -4.90 10.63
CA VAL A 153 -2.65 -4.20 9.44
C VAL A 153 -2.92 -2.69 9.51
N VAL A 154 -4.14 -2.29 9.88
CA VAL A 154 -4.52 -0.89 10.05
C VAL A 154 -3.65 -0.23 11.10
N VAL A 155 -3.40 -0.90 12.23
CA VAL A 155 -2.43 -0.46 13.23
C VAL A 155 -1.10 -0.22 12.52
N LEU A 156 -0.44 -1.23 11.96
CA LEU A 156 0.87 -1.11 11.29
C LEU A 156 0.94 0.06 10.29
N VAL A 157 -0.11 0.23 9.50
CA VAL A 157 -0.12 1.19 8.40
C VAL A 157 -0.46 2.62 8.85
N LEU A 158 -1.24 2.84 9.92
CA LEU A 158 -1.61 4.20 10.35
C LEU A 158 -0.44 4.96 11.03
N PRO A 159 -0.23 6.24 10.68
CA PRO A 159 0.85 7.07 11.24
C PRO A 159 0.48 7.61 12.63
N GLN A 160 0.48 6.74 13.64
CA GLN A 160 0.20 7.12 15.04
C GLN A 160 1.47 6.99 15.90
N ARG A 161 1.65 7.91 16.86
CA ARG A 161 2.72 7.81 17.86
C ARG A 161 2.36 6.73 18.89
N ARG A 162 3.15 5.65 18.95
CA ARG A 162 2.92 4.52 19.86
C ARG A 162 4.22 3.76 20.15
N PRO A 163 4.31 2.99 21.25
CA PRO A 163 5.52 2.25 21.60
C PRO A 163 5.83 1.14 20.59
N VAL A 164 7.11 0.78 20.44
CA VAL A 164 7.58 -0.23 19.48
C VAL A 164 6.92 -1.60 19.68
N GLY A 165 6.63 -1.96 20.94
CA GLY A 165 5.95 -3.20 21.27
C GLY A 165 4.57 -3.35 20.63
N VAL A 166 3.87 -2.24 20.33
CA VAL A 166 2.56 -2.30 19.67
C VAL A 166 2.69 -2.71 18.20
N ASP A 167 3.70 -2.20 17.48
CA ASP A 167 3.90 -2.61 16.08
C ASP A 167 4.40 -4.04 15.97
N VAL A 168 5.34 -4.43 16.84
CA VAL A 168 5.82 -5.81 16.91
C VAL A 168 4.66 -6.75 17.28
N GLY A 169 3.87 -6.39 18.27
CA GLY A 169 2.68 -7.13 18.68
C GLY A 169 1.66 -7.27 17.55
N ALA A 170 1.34 -6.19 16.85
CA ALA A 170 0.41 -6.21 15.71
C ALA A 170 0.93 -7.08 14.55
N PHE A 171 2.22 -7.00 14.23
CA PHE A 171 2.82 -7.82 13.17
C PHE A 171 2.79 -9.32 13.52
N VAL A 172 3.18 -9.67 14.74
CA VAL A 172 3.16 -11.06 15.22
C VAL A 172 1.73 -11.59 15.31
N ALA A 173 0.82 -10.85 15.93
CA ALA A 173 -0.59 -11.23 16.05
C ALA A 173 -1.24 -11.40 14.67
N GLY A 174 -0.99 -10.48 13.73
CA GLY A 174 -1.45 -10.59 12.35
C GLY A 174 -0.92 -11.85 11.65
N GLY A 175 0.36 -12.19 11.86
CA GLY A 175 0.97 -13.40 11.30
C GLY A 175 0.39 -14.69 11.87
N VAL A 176 0.14 -14.74 13.18
CA VAL A 176 -0.51 -15.89 13.85
C VAL A 176 -1.94 -16.06 13.37
N LEU A 177 -2.72 -14.97 13.29
CA LEU A 177 -4.09 -14.99 12.76
C LEU A 177 -4.11 -15.47 11.31
N LEU A 178 -3.15 -15.03 10.49
CA LEU A 178 -3.05 -15.45 9.09
C LEU A 178 -2.69 -16.93 8.96
N ALA A 179 -1.75 -17.42 9.78
CA ALA A 179 -1.36 -18.83 9.80
C ALA A 179 -2.53 -19.73 10.22
N PHE A 180 -3.33 -19.29 11.19
CA PHE A 180 -4.53 -19.99 11.59
C PHE A 180 -5.58 -19.98 10.47
N LEU A 181 -5.83 -18.83 9.85
CA LEU A 181 -6.72 -18.71 8.69
C LEU A 181 -6.28 -19.60 7.51
N ALA A 182 -4.97 -19.75 7.30
CA ALA A 182 -4.41 -20.58 6.24
C ALA A 182 -4.80 -22.07 6.36
N GLN A 183 -5.11 -22.56 7.56
CA GLN A 183 -5.57 -23.95 7.76
C GLN A 183 -6.99 -24.19 7.24
N TYR A 184 -7.75 -23.13 7.04
CA TYR A 184 -9.17 -23.17 6.67
C TYR A 184 -9.46 -22.40 5.37
N THR A 185 -8.42 -22.14 4.57
CA THR A 185 -8.52 -21.38 3.32
C THR A 185 -8.94 -22.27 2.14
N ALA A 186 -9.78 -21.74 1.27
CA ALA A 186 -10.10 -22.33 -0.03
C ALA A 186 -9.06 -21.94 -1.10
N SER A 187 -8.25 -20.89 -0.86
CA SER A 187 -7.26 -20.39 -1.82
C SER A 187 -5.95 -20.00 -1.14
N THR A 188 -4.93 -20.83 -1.35
CA THR A 188 -3.56 -20.56 -0.89
C THR A 188 -2.96 -19.30 -1.53
N VAL A 189 -3.38 -18.98 -2.77
CA VAL A 189 -2.88 -17.81 -3.51
C VAL A 189 -3.28 -16.50 -2.81
N PHE A 190 -4.54 -16.37 -2.41
CA PHE A 190 -4.99 -15.18 -1.70
C PHE A 190 -4.39 -15.07 -0.29
N THR A 191 -4.23 -16.20 0.40
CA THR A 191 -3.53 -16.24 1.69
C THR A 191 -2.06 -15.79 1.54
N ALA A 192 -1.36 -16.24 0.50
CA ALA A 192 0.00 -15.81 0.20
C ALA A 192 0.09 -14.31 -0.15
N MET A 193 -0.88 -13.80 -0.92
CA MET A 193 -0.98 -12.37 -1.19
C MET A 193 -1.17 -11.56 0.11
N THR A 194 -2.08 -11.97 0.99
CA THR A 194 -2.31 -11.32 2.29
C THR A 194 -1.06 -11.38 3.17
N ALA A 195 -0.28 -12.46 3.13
CA ALA A 195 1.00 -12.55 3.83
C ALA A 195 2.01 -11.52 3.30
N GLY A 196 2.12 -11.39 1.99
CA GLY A 196 2.96 -10.37 1.34
C GLY A 196 2.56 -8.94 1.73
N LEU A 197 1.26 -8.66 1.74
CA LEU A 197 0.72 -7.35 2.15
C LEU A 197 0.99 -7.05 3.64
N LEU A 198 0.85 -8.06 4.51
CA LEU A 198 1.21 -7.94 5.94
C LEU A 198 2.70 -7.64 6.10
N PHE A 199 3.57 -8.30 5.33
CA PHE A 199 5.01 -8.03 5.32
C PHE A 199 5.34 -6.60 4.87
N VAL A 200 4.68 -6.11 3.82
CA VAL A 200 4.80 -4.71 3.36
C VAL A 200 4.34 -3.74 4.46
N ALA A 201 3.22 -4.02 5.13
CA ALA A 201 2.72 -3.20 6.24
C ALA A 201 3.70 -3.15 7.43
N GLY A 202 4.27 -4.30 7.83
CA GLY A 202 5.29 -4.38 8.88
C GLY A 202 6.56 -3.61 8.52
N SER A 203 7.01 -3.74 7.27
CA SER A 203 8.17 -3.01 6.74
C SER A 203 7.95 -1.50 6.74
N ALA A 204 6.75 -1.04 6.37
CA ALA A 204 6.37 0.36 6.44
C ALA A 204 6.33 0.90 7.87
N ALA A 205 5.79 0.13 8.82
CA ALA A 205 5.80 0.50 10.24
C ALA A 205 7.24 0.66 10.78
N TYR A 206 8.13 -0.28 10.43
CA TYR A 206 9.54 -0.23 10.79
C TYR A 206 10.25 1.00 10.20
N THR A 207 10.09 1.27 8.90
CA THR A 207 10.73 2.42 8.23
C THR A 207 10.27 3.75 8.82
N ARG A 208 8.96 3.92 9.06
CA ARG A 208 8.41 5.13 9.68
C ARG A 208 9.03 5.44 11.04
N ARG A 209 9.32 4.40 11.84
CA ARG A 209 10.01 4.58 13.13
C ARG A 209 11.46 5.02 12.98
N ARG A 210 12.18 4.47 12.01
CA ARG A 210 13.57 4.87 11.73
C ARG A 210 13.65 6.33 11.32
N GLU A 211 12.70 6.81 10.53
CA GLU A 211 12.58 8.21 10.15
C GLU A 211 12.28 9.09 11.38
N ALA A 212 11.35 8.66 12.25
CA ALA A 212 11.01 9.40 13.47
C ALA A 212 12.13 9.45 14.53
N GLY A 213 13.04 8.47 14.54
CA GLY A 213 14.17 8.39 15.48
C GLY A 213 15.48 8.99 14.96
N SER A 214 15.51 9.48 13.72
CA SER A 214 16.73 10.07 13.13
C SER A 214 16.93 11.51 13.64
N PRO A 215 18.14 11.87 14.13
CA PRO A 215 18.43 13.23 14.60
C PRO A 215 18.39 14.20 13.40
N GLY A 216 17.24 14.87 13.23
CA GLY A 216 16.96 15.74 12.08
C GLY A 216 15.49 15.78 11.65
N ALA A 217 14.60 14.97 12.24
CA ALA A 217 13.16 15.08 11.98
C ALA A 217 12.63 16.45 12.42
N PRO A 218 11.88 17.19 11.57
CA PRO A 218 11.31 18.47 11.97
C PRO A 218 10.42 18.26 13.19
N ALA A 219 10.74 18.98 14.27
CA ALA A 219 9.91 19.02 15.47
C ALA A 219 8.48 19.39 15.05
N GLY A 220 7.51 18.58 15.50
CA GLY A 220 6.12 18.72 15.11
C GLY A 220 5.64 20.15 15.28
N ASP A 221 5.04 20.67 14.22
CA ASP A 221 4.29 21.92 14.20
C ASP A 221 3.15 21.82 15.23
N SER A 222 3.44 22.31 16.43
CA SER A 222 2.55 22.27 17.59
C SER A 222 2.89 23.41 18.55
N ALA A 223 3.08 24.61 18.00
CA ALA A 223 2.95 25.87 18.72
C ALA A 223 3.14 27.03 17.73
N VAL A 224 2.06 27.46 17.07
CA VAL A 224 1.79 28.84 16.60
C VAL A 224 0.49 28.75 15.80
N ASN A 225 -0.65 28.89 16.49
CA ASN A 225 -1.68 29.89 16.15
C ASN A 225 -2.86 29.75 17.14
N ARG A 226 -2.68 30.31 18.34
CA ARG A 226 -3.80 30.87 19.11
C ARG A 226 -3.64 32.38 19.01
N THR A 227 -4.45 33.00 18.17
CA THR A 227 -5.05 34.33 18.33
C THR A 227 -6.18 34.45 17.33
#